data_AF-A0A5E4K122-F1
#
_entry.id   AF-A0A5E4K122-F1
#
_cell.length_a   1.000
_cell.length_b   1.000
_cell.length_c   1.000
_cell.angle_alpha   90.00
_cell.angle_beta   90.00
_cell.angle_gamma   90.00
#
_symmetry.space_group_name_H-M   'P 1'
#
loop_
_entity.id
_entity.type
_entity.pdbx_description
1 polymer ?
#
loop_
_entity_poly.entity_id
_entity_poly.type
_entity_poly.pdbx_seq_one_letter_code
_entity_poly.pdbx_strand_id
1 'polypeptide(L)'
;MNLINLPNVGEAILGSDYSALIPFFAGMIIFAIIVLFVLYIYTSLAMMAIAKKVNHPHPGLVWIPFVGQYLVASQIAKMPWWPILFLIGTVIPFVGNGFGLALLVFDIIWMWKTYEAVQKPGWWAIFMLFPPVGLILLGIAAWSKK
;
A
#
# COMPACT_ATOMS: atom_id res chain seq x y z
N MET A 1 -3.61 -61.58 -16.70
CA MET A 1 -4.28 -60.27 -16.84
C MET A 1 -3.47 -59.28 -16.01
N ASN A 2 -2.56 -58.52 -16.64
CA ASN A 2 -1.70 -57.57 -15.92
C ASN A 2 -2.50 -56.28 -15.70
N LEU A 3 -2.85 -56.01 -14.44
CA LEU A 3 -3.43 -54.73 -14.05
C LEU A 3 -2.33 -53.67 -14.19
N ILE A 4 -2.56 -52.68 -15.05
CA ILE A 4 -1.67 -51.52 -15.19
C ILE A 4 -1.76 -50.74 -13.89
N ASN A 5 -0.68 -50.71 -13.10
CA ASN A 5 -0.55 -49.81 -11.95
C ASN A 5 -0.44 -48.38 -12.48
N LEU A 6 -1.57 -47.67 -12.56
CA LEU A 6 -1.58 -46.25 -12.82
C LEU A 6 -1.06 -45.53 -11.57
N PRO A 7 -0.07 -44.63 -11.69
CA PRO A 7 0.40 -43.86 -10.56
C PRO A 7 -0.77 -43.06 -9.97
N ASN A 8 -0.86 -43.04 -8.64
CA ASN A 8 -1.84 -42.20 -7.95
C ASN A 8 -1.58 -40.73 -8.32
N VAL A 9 -2.62 -39.90 -8.38
CA VAL A 9 -2.53 -38.47 -8.73
C VAL A 9 -1.44 -37.76 -7.90
N GLY A 10 -1.25 -38.16 -6.64
CA GLY A 10 -0.16 -37.66 -5.79
C GLY A 10 1.25 -37.99 -6.31
N GLU A 11 1.48 -39.22 -6.80
CA GLU A 11 2.76 -39.63 -7.38
C GLU A 11 3.00 -38.97 -8.74
N ALA A 12 1.94 -38.73 -9.52
CA ALA A 12 2.02 -38.02 -10.80
C ALA A 12 2.38 -36.53 -10.63
N ILE A 13 1.88 -35.87 -9.57
CA ILE A 13 2.21 -34.46 -9.25
C ILE A 13 3.63 -34.36 -8.67
N LEU A 14 3.98 -35.24 -7.74
CA LEU A 14 5.31 -35.24 -7.08
C LEU A 14 6.43 -35.70 -8.03
N GLY A 15 6.13 -36.55 -9.02
CA GLY A 15 7.05 -36.98 -10.07
C GLY A 15 7.16 -36.04 -11.27
N SER A 16 6.41 -34.93 -11.29
CA SER A 16 6.44 -33.95 -12.38
C SER A 16 7.58 -32.93 -12.21
N ASP A 17 8.12 -32.43 -13.33
CA ASP A 17 9.13 -31.36 -13.38
C ASP A 17 8.66 -30.04 -12.73
N TYR A 18 7.36 -29.92 -12.43
CA TYR A 18 6.73 -28.75 -11.81
C TYR A 18 6.62 -28.84 -10.27
N SER A 19 6.99 -29.98 -9.68
CA SER A 19 6.96 -30.20 -8.23
C SER A 19 7.78 -29.16 -7.44
N ALA A 20 8.86 -28.65 -8.03
CA ALA A 20 9.69 -27.59 -7.46
C ALA A 20 9.10 -26.17 -7.60
N LEU A 21 8.18 -25.95 -8.54
CA LEU A 21 7.57 -24.63 -8.77
C LEU A 21 6.56 -24.25 -7.68
N ILE A 22 5.80 -25.23 -7.19
CA ILE A 22 4.79 -25.02 -6.15
C ILE A 22 5.40 -24.41 -4.86
N PRO A 23 6.44 -25.02 -4.23
CA PRO A 23 7.05 -24.45 -3.04
C PRO A 23 7.80 -23.14 -3.33
N PHE A 24 8.35 -22.95 -4.54
CA PHE A 24 8.99 -21.70 -4.95
C PHE A 24 7.98 -20.53 -4.97
N PHE A 25 6.86 -20.68 -5.66
CA PHE A 25 5.81 -19.66 -5.70
C PHE A 25 5.14 -19.45 -4.34
N ALA A 26 4.91 -20.51 -3.58
CA ALA A 26 4.42 -20.40 -2.21
C ALA A 26 5.39 -19.58 -1.33
N GLY A 27 6.70 -19.83 -1.45
CA GLY A 27 7.74 -19.06 -0.77
C GLY A 27 7.74 -17.59 -1.18
N MET A 28 7.61 -17.28 -2.48
CA MET A 28 7.51 -15.91 -2.98
C MET A 28 6.28 -15.18 -2.45
N ILE A 29 5.12 -15.85 -2.39
CA ILE A 29 3.87 -15.27 -1.86
C ILE A 29 4.04 -14.95 -0.37
N ILE A 30 4.57 -15.88 0.43
CA ILE A 30 4.82 -15.65 1.85
C ILE A 30 5.78 -14.49 2.07
N PHE A 31 6.88 -14.45 1.30
CA PHE A 31 7.83 -13.34 1.36
C PHE A 31 7.17 -11.99 1.01
N ALA A 32 6.37 -11.95 -0.06
CA ALA A 32 5.65 -10.74 -0.46
C ALA A 32 4.68 -10.26 0.64
N ILE A 33 3.95 -11.16 1.29
CA ILE A 33 3.04 -10.83 2.41
C ILE A 33 3.83 -10.20 3.56
N ILE A 34 4.98 -10.77 3.94
CA ILE A 34 5.83 -10.23 5.01
C ILE A 34 6.31 -8.82 4.65
N VAL A 35 6.80 -8.62 3.42
CA VAL A 35 7.26 -7.30 2.94
C VAL A 35 6.12 -6.29 2.98
N LEU A 36 4.95 -6.63 2.46
CA LEU A 36 3.78 -5.76 2.48
C LEU A 36 3.36 -5.39 3.90
N PHE A 37 3.42 -6.34 4.83
CA PHE A 37 3.10 -6.11 6.24
C PHE A 37 4.07 -5.14 6.91
N VAL A 38 5.38 -5.31 6.67
CA VAL A 38 6.42 -4.39 7.17
C VAL A 38 6.23 -2.98 6.59
N LEU A 39 5.98 -2.86 5.28
CA LEU A 39 5.74 -1.58 4.62
C LEU A 39 4.47 -0.90 5.15
N TYR A 40 3.42 -1.66 5.41
CA TYR A 40 2.18 -1.15 5.98
C TYR A 40 2.39 -0.61 7.41
N ILE A 41 3.12 -1.32 8.27
CA ILE A 41 3.47 -0.84 9.61
C ILE A 41 4.31 0.43 9.52
N TYR A 42 5.34 0.44 8.67
CA TYR A 42 6.23 1.59 8.49
C TYR A 42 5.46 2.84 8.03
N THR A 43 4.66 2.73 6.98
CA THR A 43 3.87 3.86 6.44
C THR A 43 2.84 4.36 7.45
N SER A 44 2.20 3.46 8.19
CA SER A 44 1.23 3.82 9.24
C SER A 44 1.89 4.55 10.41
N LEU A 45 3.07 4.11 10.85
CA LEU A 45 3.83 4.80 11.89
C LEU A 45 4.31 6.18 11.43
N ALA A 46 4.84 6.27 10.20
CA ALA A 46 5.32 7.52 9.64
C ALA A 46 4.18 8.55 9.51
N MET A 47 3.05 8.15 8.95
CA MET A 47 1.90 9.04 8.78
C MET A 47 1.25 9.41 10.12
N MET A 48 1.25 8.51 11.11
CA MET A 48 0.84 8.85 12.48
C MET A 48 1.77 9.88 13.12
N ALA A 49 3.08 9.79 12.91
CA ALA A 49 4.04 10.78 13.41
C ALA A 49 3.81 12.15 12.75
N ILE A 50 3.54 12.19 11.44
CA ILE A 50 3.15 13.41 10.72
C ILE A 50 1.86 13.99 11.32
N ALA A 51 0.82 13.18 11.50
CA ALA A 51 -0.45 13.62 12.09
C ALA A 51 -0.27 14.20 13.50
N LYS A 52 0.60 13.60 14.32
CA LYS A 52 0.97 14.15 15.64
C LYS A 52 1.72 15.49 15.53
N LYS A 53 2.64 15.64 14.58
CA LYS A 53 3.40 16.89 14.37
C LYS A 53 2.52 18.07 14.00
N VAL A 54 1.41 17.82 13.31
CA VAL A 54 0.43 18.85 12.91
C VAL A 54 -0.74 18.96 13.89
N ASN A 55 -0.65 18.33 15.08
CA ASN A 55 -1.68 18.31 16.12
C ASN A 55 -3.06 17.86 15.61
N HIS A 56 -3.10 16.86 14.72
CA HIS A 56 -4.35 16.29 14.22
C HIS A 56 -5.15 15.65 15.38
N PRO A 57 -6.48 15.87 15.48
CA PRO A 57 -7.28 15.40 16.62
C PRO A 57 -7.30 13.88 16.78
N HIS A 58 -7.22 13.13 15.68
CA HIS A 58 -7.27 11.67 15.69
C HIS A 58 -6.12 11.05 14.87
N PRO A 59 -4.87 11.04 15.36
CA PRO A 59 -3.73 10.44 14.65
C PRO A 59 -3.84 8.92 14.50
N GLY A 60 -4.67 8.27 15.33
CA GLY A 60 -4.92 6.83 15.32
C GLY A 60 -5.62 6.33 14.07
N LEU A 61 -6.36 7.19 13.35
CA LEU A 61 -7.13 6.80 12.17
C LEU A 61 -6.25 6.26 11.03
N VAL A 62 -4.97 6.61 11.02
CA VAL A 62 -3.98 6.13 10.04
C VAL A 62 -3.89 4.60 9.98
N TRP A 63 -4.16 3.91 11.10
CA TRP A 63 -4.11 2.45 11.17
C TRP A 63 -5.27 1.76 10.45
N ILE A 64 -6.31 2.46 10.01
CA ILE A 64 -7.37 1.82 9.22
C ILE A 64 -6.78 1.44 7.85
N PRO A 65 -6.69 0.15 7.49
CA PRO A 65 -6.13 -0.26 6.21
C PRO A 65 -6.90 0.37 5.05
N PHE A 66 -6.19 0.70 3.97
CA PHE A 66 -6.71 1.27 2.72
C PHE A 66 -7.38 2.65 2.81
N VAL A 67 -7.94 3.06 3.95
CA VAL A 67 -8.74 4.29 4.07
C VAL A 67 -8.12 5.28 5.05
N GLY A 68 -7.50 4.79 6.13
CA GLY A 68 -7.01 5.61 7.23
C GLY A 68 -5.97 6.64 6.83
N GLN A 69 -5.00 6.21 6.02
CA GLN A 69 -3.92 7.08 5.52
C GLN A 69 -4.48 8.21 4.66
N TYR A 70 -5.36 7.91 3.70
CA TYR A 70 -6.02 8.91 2.84
C TYR A 70 -6.91 9.85 3.62
N LEU A 71 -7.68 9.34 4.57
CA LEU A 71 -8.57 10.16 5.40
C LEU A 71 -7.76 11.19 6.19
N VAL A 72 -6.70 10.76 6.86
CA VAL A 72 -5.83 11.65 7.61
C VAL A 72 -5.10 12.63 6.68
N ALA A 73 -4.61 12.18 5.52
CA ALA A 73 -4.00 13.07 4.53
C ALA A 73 -4.99 14.16 4.07
N SER A 74 -6.24 13.80 3.75
CA SER A 74 -7.29 14.74 3.35
C SER A 74 -7.64 15.76 4.45
N GLN A 75 -7.68 15.31 5.70
CA GLN A 75 -7.97 16.14 6.87
C GLN A 75 -6.83 17.13 7.15
N ILE A 76 -5.57 16.68 7.08
CA ILE A 76 -4.39 17.55 7.20
C ILE A 76 -4.35 18.56 6.04
N ALA A 77 -4.66 18.12 4.82
CA ALA A 77 -4.73 18.95 3.63
C ALA A 77 -5.91 19.94 3.61
N LYS A 78 -6.84 19.83 4.57
CA LYS A 78 -8.11 20.58 4.62
C LYS A 78 -8.90 20.45 3.32
N MET A 79 -8.92 19.25 2.76
CA MET A 79 -9.56 18.93 1.48
C MET A 79 -10.69 17.91 1.64
N PRO A 80 -11.62 17.83 0.67
CA PRO A 80 -12.75 16.92 0.76
C PRO A 80 -12.31 15.46 0.79
N TRP A 81 -12.92 14.65 1.65
CA TRP A 81 -12.63 13.22 1.81
C TRP A 81 -13.33 12.33 0.75
N TRP A 82 -14.30 12.86 0.01
CA TRP A 82 -15.11 12.08 -0.94
C TRP A 82 -14.32 11.31 -2.01
N PRO A 83 -13.12 11.73 -2.48
CA PRO A 83 -12.35 10.94 -3.43
C PRO A 83 -11.96 9.56 -2.90
N ILE A 84 -11.96 9.35 -1.58
CA ILE A 84 -11.79 8.03 -0.96
C ILE A 84 -12.84 7.03 -1.47
N LEU A 85 -14.05 7.48 -1.85
CA LEU A 85 -15.07 6.60 -2.42
C LEU A 85 -14.62 5.93 -3.74
N PHE A 86 -13.63 6.51 -4.42
CA PHE A 86 -13.05 5.90 -5.62
C PHE A 86 -12.31 4.58 -5.34
N LEU A 87 -11.89 4.30 -4.10
CA LEU A 87 -11.38 2.98 -3.71
C LEU A 87 -12.41 1.87 -3.99
N ILE A 88 -13.70 2.11 -3.78
CA ILE A 88 -14.75 1.13 -4.07
C ILE A 88 -14.85 0.89 -5.58
N GLY A 89 -14.70 1.97 -6.37
CA GLY A 89 -14.71 1.91 -7.83
C GLY A 89 -13.54 1.11 -8.42
N THR A 90 -12.39 1.02 -7.73
CA THR A 90 -11.24 0.25 -8.21
C THR A 90 -11.48 -1.26 -8.30
N VAL A 91 -12.50 -1.79 -7.63
CA VAL A 91 -12.86 -3.22 -7.67
C VAL A 91 -13.60 -3.58 -8.97
N ILE A 92 -14.18 -2.58 -9.66
CA ILE A 92 -14.97 -2.80 -10.88
C ILE A 92 -14.03 -2.93 -12.09
N PRO A 93 -14.03 -4.06 -12.82
CA PRO A 93 -13.21 -4.22 -14.02
C PRO A 93 -13.50 -3.15 -15.08
N PHE A 94 -12.49 -2.72 -15.83
CA PHE A 94 -12.54 -1.68 -16.89
C PHE A 94 -12.81 -0.24 -16.43
N VAL A 95 -13.68 -0.03 -15.44
CA VAL A 95 -13.96 1.28 -14.83
C VAL A 95 -12.92 1.62 -13.76
N GLY A 96 -12.43 0.61 -13.05
CA GLY A 96 -11.52 0.76 -11.91
C GLY A 96 -10.20 1.48 -12.25
N ASN A 97 -9.70 1.36 -13.48
CA ASN A 97 -8.48 2.06 -13.90
C ASN A 97 -8.66 3.59 -13.89
N GLY A 98 -9.82 4.09 -14.33
CA GLY A 98 -10.11 5.52 -14.32
C GLY A 98 -10.28 6.07 -12.91
N PHE A 99 -10.99 5.33 -12.05
CA PHE A 99 -11.16 5.67 -10.63
C PHE A 99 -9.83 5.63 -9.88
N GLY A 100 -8.97 4.65 -10.17
CA GLY A 100 -7.62 4.56 -9.61
C GLY A 100 -6.74 5.75 -10.01
N LEU A 101 -6.78 6.17 -11.27
CA LEU A 101 -6.04 7.35 -11.73
C LEU A 101 -6.55 8.63 -11.07
N ALA A 102 -7.87 8.80 -10.94
CA ALA A 102 -8.45 9.94 -10.23
C ALA A 102 -8.02 9.97 -8.76
N LEU A 103 -8.12 8.83 -8.07
CA LEU A 103 -7.67 8.69 -6.67
C LEU A 103 -6.18 9.01 -6.53
N LEU A 104 -5.34 8.55 -7.46
CA LEU A 104 -3.91 8.84 -7.46
C LEU A 104 -3.63 10.34 -7.51
N VAL A 105 -4.33 11.10 -8.36
CA VAL A 105 -4.16 12.56 -8.44
C VAL A 105 -4.56 13.23 -7.12
N PHE A 106 -5.68 12.82 -6.52
CA PHE A 106 -6.11 13.36 -5.22
C PHE A 106 -5.11 13.01 -4.11
N ASP A 107 -4.58 11.80 -4.10
CA ASP A 107 -3.58 11.37 -3.13
C ASP A 107 -2.30 12.20 -3.23
N ILE A 108 -1.82 12.48 -4.45
CA ILE A 108 -0.66 13.36 -4.65
C ILE A 108 -0.94 14.74 -4.07
N ILE A 109 -2.12 15.30 -4.33
CA ILE A 109 -2.49 16.64 -3.83
C ILE A 109 -2.60 16.65 -2.31
N TRP A 110 -3.20 15.62 -1.69
CA TRP A 110 -3.29 15.52 -0.24
C TRP A 110 -1.92 15.35 0.40
N MET A 111 -1.07 14.50 -0.17
CA MET A 111 0.29 14.29 0.32
C MET A 111 1.13 15.55 0.16
N TRP A 112 0.95 16.28 -0.94
CA TRP A 112 1.64 17.56 -1.19
C TRP A 112 1.34 18.56 -0.08
N LYS A 113 0.05 18.78 0.21
CA LYS A 113 -0.36 19.68 1.30
C LYS A 113 0.04 19.15 2.68
N THR A 114 0.07 17.84 2.86
CA THR A 114 0.55 17.21 4.10
C THR A 114 2.02 17.52 4.33
N TYR A 115 2.86 17.47 3.30
CA TYR A 115 4.27 17.88 3.38
C TYR A 115 4.43 19.36 3.68
N GLU A 116 3.65 20.23 3.03
CA GLU A 116 3.65 21.67 3.34
C GLU A 116 3.27 21.93 4.80
N ALA A 117 2.30 21.19 5.35
CA ALA A 117 1.87 21.30 6.74
C ALA A 117 2.98 20.93 7.76
N VAL A 118 3.96 20.11 7.36
CA VAL A 118 5.15 19.79 8.16
C VAL A 118 6.41 20.54 7.71
N GLN A 119 6.26 21.65 6.96
CA GLN A 119 7.35 22.50 6.47
C GLN A 119 8.35 21.77 5.56
N LYS A 120 7.87 20.77 4.81
CA LYS A 120 8.65 20.06 3.80
C LYS A 120 8.20 20.45 2.38
N PRO A 121 9.08 20.28 1.37
CA PRO A 121 8.72 20.65 0.00
C PRO A 121 7.57 19.78 -0.51
N GLY A 122 6.45 20.40 -0.88
CA GLY A 122 5.24 19.68 -1.30
C GLY A 122 5.43 18.78 -2.52
N TRP A 123 6.33 19.15 -3.45
CA TRP A 123 6.67 18.35 -4.63
C TRP A 123 7.26 16.97 -4.29
N TRP A 124 7.69 16.74 -3.05
CA TRP A 124 8.07 15.41 -2.56
C TRP A 124 6.94 14.38 -2.71
N ALA A 125 5.68 14.83 -2.77
CA ALA A 125 4.53 13.97 -3.01
C ALA A 125 4.61 13.22 -4.34
N ILE A 126 5.23 13.80 -5.37
CA ILE A 126 5.36 13.17 -6.69
C ILE A 126 6.18 11.86 -6.59
N PHE A 127 7.18 11.82 -5.71
CA PHE A 127 8.03 10.64 -5.54
C PHE A 127 7.32 9.45 -4.89
N MET A 128 6.09 9.61 -4.39
CA MET A 128 5.29 8.47 -3.93
C MET A 128 4.99 7.49 -5.08
N LEU A 129 5.03 7.94 -6.34
CA LEU A 129 4.94 7.09 -7.54
C LEU A 129 6.11 6.12 -7.67
N PHE A 130 7.23 6.41 -7.00
CA PHE A 130 8.40 5.56 -6.96
C PHE A 130 8.64 5.11 -5.51
N PRO A 131 8.09 3.96 -5.09
CA PRO A 131 7.95 3.58 -3.68
C PRO A 131 9.24 3.68 -2.85
N PRO A 132 10.43 3.25 -3.32
CA PRO A 132 11.64 3.32 -2.51
C PRO A 132 11.98 4.76 -2.06
N VAL A 133 11.84 5.74 -2.97
CA VAL A 133 12.11 7.15 -2.66
C VAL A 133 10.98 7.74 -1.85
N GLY A 134 9.72 7.45 -2.21
CA GLY A 134 8.55 7.90 -1.46
C GLY A 134 8.58 7.51 0.02
N LEU A 135 8.99 6.27 0.33
CA LEU A 135 9.10 5.77 1.71
C LEU A 135 10.19 6.49 2.52
N ILE A 136 11.32 6.80 1.89
CA ILE A 136 12.41 7.56 2.52
C ILE A 136 11.94 8.98 2.83
N LEU A 137 11.32 9.66 1.86
CA LEU A 137 10.82 11.03 2.04
C LEU A 137 9.70 11.10 3.07
N LEU A 138 8.80 10.12 3.10
CA LEU A 138 7.77 10.01 4.13
C LEU A 138 8.40 9.87 5.52
N GLY A 139 9.45 9.05 5.65
CA GLY A 139 10.22 8.92 6.88
C GLY A 139 10.92 10.22 7.30
N ILE A 140 11.52 10.94 6.35
CA ILE A 140 12.12 12.25 6.59
C ILE A 140 11.04 13.24 7.07
N ALA A 141 9.88 13.30 6.42
CA ALA A 141 8.77 14.14 6.88
C ALA A 141 8.28 13.76 8.29
N ALA A 142 8.21 12.46 8.58
CA ALA A 142 7.78 11.91 9.86
C ALA A 142 8.75 12.16 11.01
N TRP A 143 10.07 12.09 10.81
CA TRP A 143 11.05 12.12 11.92
C TRP A 143 12.08 13.25 11.84
N SER A 144 12.23 13.95 10.72
CA SER A 144 13.10 15.12 10.65
C SER A 144 12.59 16.23 11.59
N LYS A 145 13.52 17.01 12.14
CA LYS A 145 13.20 18.31 12.73
C LYS A 145 12.52 19.18 11.67
N LYS A 146 11.65 20.08 12.16
CA LYS A 146 10.91 21.04 11.33
C LYS A 146 11.88 21.79 10.43
#